data_AF-A0A7K7RAW5-F1
#
_entry.id   AF-A0A7K7RAW5-F1
#
_cell.length_a   1.000
_cell.length_b   1.000
_cell.length_c   1.000
_cell.angle_alpha   90.00
_cell.angle_beta   90.00
_cell.angle_gamma   90.00
#
_symmetry.space_group_name_H-M   'P 1'
#
loop_
_entity.id
_entity.type
_entity.pdbx_description
1 polymer ?
#
loop_
_entity_poly.entity_id
_entity_poly.type
_entity_poly.pdbx_seq_one_letter_code
_entity_poly.pdbx_strand_id
1 'polypeptide(L)'
;MELLFGRRRSPEELLRQNQRALSRAVRELERERQKLEAQEKKIIVDIKKMAKQGQMDAVRVLAKDLVRTRRYERKFIAMRANVQGVALRVQTLRSHSAMATAMRGVTRAMATMNRQV
;
A
#
# COMPACT_ATOMS: atom_id res chain seq x y z
N MET A 1 13.48 35.17 -5.41
CA MET A 1 12.00 35.04 -5.31
C MET A 1 11.49 33.61 -5.61
N GLU A 2 12.36 32.60 -5.81
CA GLU A 2 11.96 31.18 -6.02
C GLU A 2 11.77 30.38 -4.71
N LEU A 3 12.23 30.89 -3.56
CA LEU A 3 12.12 30.21 -2.26
C LEU A 3 10.77 30.44 -1.53
N LEU A 4 9.99 31.43 -1.97
CA LEU A 4 8.75 31.89 -1.31
C LEU A 4 7.46 31.39 -1.97
N PHE A 5 7.53 30.96 -3.23
CA PHE A 5 6.42 30.32 -3.94
C PHE A 5 6.82 28.88 -4.23
N GLY A 6 6.53 27.98 -3.29
CA GLY A 6 6.84 26.56 -3.41
C GLY A 6 6.47 26.03 -4.79
N ARG A 7 7.47 25.53 -5.52
CA ARG A 7 7.28 25.00 -6.88
C ARG A 7 6.07 24.07 -6.88
N ARG A 8 5.11 24.35 -7.77
CA ARG A 8 4.07 23.36 -8.11
C ARG A 8 4.80 22.10 -8.55
N ARG A 9 4.76 21.10 -7.68
CA ARG A 9 5.42 19.81 -7.85
C ARG A 9 5.04 19.26 -9.21
N SER A 10 6.03 18.83 -10.00
CA SER A 10 5.73 18.37 -11.35
C SER A 10 4.84 17.11 -11.28
N PRO A 11 3.99 16.84 -12.29
CA PRO A 11 3.19 15.61 -12.32
C PRO A 11 4.04 14.34 -12.13
N GLU A 12 5.27 14.33 -12.63
CA GLU A 12 6.22 13.23 -12.45
C GLU A 12 6.72 13.11 -11.00
N GLU A 13 6.99 14.22 -10.33
CA GLU A 13 7.38 14.24 -8.92
C GLU A 13 6.26 13.76 -8.01
N LEU A 14 5.01 14.15 -8.30
CA LEU A 14 3.82 13.67 -7.60
C LEU A 14 3.63 12.17 -7.78
N LEU A 15 3.77 11.65 -9.00
CA LEU A 15 3.70 10.21 -9.28
C LEU A 15 4.79 9.43 -8.51
N ARG A 16 6.03 9.93 -8.48
CA ARG A 16 7.13 9.32 -7.71
C ARG A 16 6.87 9.36 -6.20
N GLN A 17 6.35 10.46 -5.68
CA GLN A 17 6.01 10.59 -4.27
C GLN A 17 4.89 9.61 -3.88
N ASN A 18 3.83 9.52 -4.69
CA ASN A 18 2.73 8.58 -4.48
C ASN A 18 3.20 7.14 -4.51
N GLN A 19 4.07 6.76 -5.46
CA GLN A 19 4.63 5.41 -5.52
C GLN A 19 5.41 5.06 -4.23
N ARG A 20 6.22 6.00 -3.72
CA ARG A 20 6.95 5.80 -2.45
C ARG A 20 5.99 5.71 -1.26
N ALA A 21 4.95 6.54 -1.22
CA ALA A 21 3.95 6.52 -0.16
C ALA A 21 3.20 5.17 -0.14
N LEU A 22 2.79 4.67 -1.31
CA LEU A 22 2.14 3.37 -1.46
C LEU A 22 3.08 2.23 -1.03
N SER A 23 4.36 2.24 -1.42
CA SER A 23 5.33 1.23 -0.97
C SER A 23 5.55 1.26 0.55
N ARG A 24 5.55 2.45 1.17
CA ARG A 24 5.63 2.58 2.64
C ARG A 24 4.40 2.01 3.31
N ALA A 25 3.20 2.33 2.81
CA ALA A 25 1.93 1.82 3.32
C ALA A 25 1.89 0.28 3.25
N VAL A 26 2.30 -0.33 2.12
CA VAL A 26 2.38 -1.80 2.02
C VAL A 26 3.27 -2.41 3.09
N ARG A 27 4.46 -1.82 3.34
CA ARG A 27 5.37 -2.33 4.37
C ARG A 27 4.81 -2.17 5.78
N GLU A 28 4.07 -1.09 6.02
CA GLU A 28 3.45 -0.83 7.32
C GLU A 28 2.30 -1.79 7.61
N LEU A 29 1.42 -2.00 6.62
CA LEU A 29 0.36 -3.02 6.70
C LEU A 29 0.96 -4.40 7.02
N GLU A 30 2.10 -4.73 6.43
CA GLU A 30 2.72 -6.04 6.64
C GLU A 30 3.38 -6.20 7.99
N ARG A 31 3.96 -5.12 8.54
CA ARG A 31 4.45 -5.11 9.92
C ARG A 31 3.29 -5.29 10.92
N GLU A 32 2.18 -4.58 10.72
CA GLU A 32 1.01 -4.71 11.59
C GLU A 32 0.38 -6.11 11.50
N ARG A 33 0.30 -6.68 10.28
CA ARG A 33 -0.14 -8.06 10.08
C ARG A 33 0.72 -9.05 10.87
N GLN A 34 2.05 -8.92 10.82
CA GLN A 34 2.97 -9.80 11.56
C GLN A 34 2.82 -9.67 13.08
N LYS A 35 2.58 -8.46 13.60
CA LYS A 35 2.30 -8.25 15.02
C LYS A 35 1.00 -8.94 15.44
N LEU A 36 -0.04 -8.84 14.62
CA LEU A 36 -1.32 -9.52 14.87
C LEU A 36 -1.16 -11.05 14.84
N GLU A 37 -0.41 -11.60 13.89
CA GLU A 37 -0.12 -13.05 13.84
C GLU A 37 0.61 -13.54 15.10
N ALA A 38 1.57 -12.75 15.61
CA ALA A 38 2.25 -13.06 16.86
C ALA A 38 1.29 -12.99 18.06
N GLN A 39 0.40 -12.00 18.09
CA GLN A 39 -0.63 -11.87 19.11
C GLN A 39 -1.64 -13.02 19.05
N GLU A 40 -2.03 -13.47 17.86
CA GLU A 40 -2.92 -14.62 17.66
C GLU A 40 -2.33 -15.88 18.31
N LYS A 41 -1.05 -16.16 18.03
CA LYS A 41 -0.32 -17.29 18.63
C LYS A 41 -0.30 -17.20 20.15
N LYS A 42 -0.04 -16.01 20.71
CA LYS A 42 -0.04 -15.79 22.16
C LYS A 42 -1.43 -16.03 22.76
N ILE A 43 -2.49 -15.48 22.16
CA ILE A 43 -3.88 -15.66 22.61
C ILE A 43 -4.24 -17.15 22.60
N ILE A 44 -3.83 -17.92 21.59
CA ILE A 44 -4.08 -19.37 21.54
C ILE A 44 -3.41 -20.10 22.71
N VAL A 45 -2.16 -19.75 23.05
CA VAL A 45 -1.46 -20.33 24.21
C VAL A 45 -2.16 -19.96 25.50
N ASP A 46 -2.56 -18.69 25.66
CA ASP A 46 -3.24 -18.20 26.86
C ASP A 46 -4.61 -18.87 27.04
N ILE A 47 -5.40 -19.03 25.96
CA ILE A 47 -6.66 -19.78 25.97
C ILE A 47 -6.44 -21.21 26.47
N LYS A 48 -5.43 -21.92 25.95
CA LYS A 48 -5.12 -23.30 26.37
C LYS A 48 -4.73 -23.35 27.84
N LYS A 49 -3.96 -22.38 28.33
CA LYS A 49 -3.55 -22.29 29.73
C LYS A 49 -4.74 -22.04 30.66
N MET A 50 -5.58 -21.04 30.34
CA MET A 50 -6.75 -20.69 31.16
C MET A 50 -7.82 -21.78 31.15
N ALA A 51 -7.97 -22.50 30.04
CA ALA A 51 -8.86 -23.66 29.96
C ALA A 51 -8.42 -24.79 30.91
N LYS A 52 -7.11 -25.08 30.98
CA LYS A 52 -6.56 -26.07 31.94
C LYS A 52 -6.75 -25.65 33.40
N GLN A 53 -6.77 -24.35 33.67
CA GLN A 53 -7.00 -23.79 35.01
C GLN A 53 -8.50 -23.69 35.37
N GLY A 54 -9.41 -24.08 34.47
CA GLY A 54 -10.86 -24.02 34.71
C GLY A 54 -11.46 -22.61 34.64
N GLN A 55 -10.70 -21.58 34.23
CA GLN A 55 -11.16 -20.19 34.16
C GLN A 55 -11.98 -19.93 32.88
N MET A 56 -13.19 -20.49 32.80
CA MET A 56 -14.00 -20.47 31.57
C MET A 56 -14.48 -19.08 31.14
N ASP A 57 -14.67 -18.15 32.07
CA ASP A 57 -15.05 -16.76 31.73
C ASP A 57 -13.91 -16.02 31.01
N ALA A 58 -12.66 -16.21 31.47
CA ALA A 58 -11.48 -15.67 30.80
C ALA A 58 -11.29 -16.28 29.40
N VAL A 59 -11.49 -17.60 29.27
CA VAL A 59 -11.47 -18.30 27.98
C VAL A 59 -12.49 -17.72 27.01
N ARG A 60 -13.71 -17.42 27.47
CA ARG A 60 -14.77 -16.83 26.63
C ARG A 60 -14.39 -15.44 26.10
N VAL A 61 -13.73 -14.61 26.91
CA VAL A 61 -13.26 -13.29 26.48
C VAL A 61 -12.12 -13.43 25.46
N LEU A 62 -11.10 -14.22 25.78
CA LEU A 62 -9.95 -14.43 24.89
C LEU A 62 -10.35 -15.08 23.55
N ALA A 63 -11.35 -15.96 23.55
CA ALA A 63 -11.89 -16.55 22.32
C ALA A 63 -12.54 -15.50 21.41
N LYS A 64 -13.26 -14.51 21.97
CA LYS A 64 -13.80 -13.38 21.20
C LYS A 64 -12.68 -12.54 20.60
N ASP A 65 -11.63 -12.28 21.37
CA ASP A 65 -10.47 -11.52 20.89
C ASP A 65 -9.71 -12.28 19.79
N LEU A 66 -9.56 -13.59 19.90
CA LEU A 66 -8.99 -14.43 18.84
C LEU A 66 -9.73 -14.26 17.50
N VAL A 67 -11.07 -14.31 17.53
CA VAL A 67 -11.90 -14.14 16.33
C VAL A 67 -11.75 -12.73 15.74
N ARG A 68 -11.67 -11.69 16.60
CA ARG A 68 -11.42 -10.31 16.16
C ARG A 68 -10.05 -10.17 15.50
N THR A 69 -8.99 -10.71 16.10
CA THR A 69 -7.62 -10.68 15.56
C THR A 69 -7.56 -11.34 14.18
N ARG A 70 -8.14 -12.53 14.01
CA ARG A 70 -8.23 -13.21 12.70
C ARG A 70 -8.98 -12.39 11.66
N ARG A 71 -10.05 -11.70 12.06
CA ARG A 71 -10.80 -10.82 11.15
C ARG A 71 -9.93 -9.64 10.72
N TYR A 72 -9.16 -9.05 11.62
CA TYR A 72 -8.23 -7.97 11.28
C TYR A 72 -7.13 -8.44 10.33
N GLU A 73 -6.48 -9.58 10.59
CA GLU A 73 -5.48 -10.16 9.69
C GLU A 73 -6.02 -10.33 8.27
N ARG A 74 -7.21 -10.92 8.11
CA ARG A 74 -7.89 -11.05 6.81
C ARG A 74 -8.15 -9.68 6.16
N LYS A 75 -8.58 -8.70 6.95
CA LYS A 75 -8.79 -7.33 6.47
C LYS A 75 -7.48 -6.68 5.99
N PHE A 76 -6.36 -6.91 6.68
CA PHE A 76 -5.03 -6.43 6.27
C PHE A 76 -4.58 -7.07 4.95
N ILE A 77 -4.82 -8.36 4.74
CA ILE A 77 -4.51 -9.05 3.47
C ILE A 77 -5.30 -8.41 2.32
N ALA A 78 -6.61 -8.21 2.49
CA ALA A 78 -7.45 -7.55 1.48
C ALA A 78 -7.00 -6.11 1.22
N MET A 79 -6.66 -5.37 2.28
CA MET A 79 -6.17 -3.99 2.16
C MET A 79 -4.84 -3.92 1.40
N ARG A 80 -3.90 -4.83 1.68
CA ARG A 80 -2.65 -4.96 0.93
C ARG A 80 -2.91 -5.18 -0.56
N ALA A 81 -3.83 -6.07 -0.91
CA ALA A 81 -4.20 -6.34 -2.29
C ALA A 81 -4.76 -5.08 -2.99
N ASN A 82 -5.63 -4.34 -2.30
CA ASN A 82 -6.16 -3.07 -2.82
C ASN A 82 -5.07 -2.02 -3.05
N VAL A 83 -4.15 -1.84 -2.09
CA VAL A 83 -3.02 -0.90 -2.23
C VAL A 83 -2.11 -1.31 -3.39
N GLN A 84 -1.86 -2.61 -3.55
CA GLN A 84 -1.09 -3.14 -4.67
C GLN A 84 -1.77 -2.88 -6.02
N GLY A 85 -3.10 -3.04 -6.09
CA GLY A 85 -3.88 -2.67 -7.28
C GLY A 85 -3.77 -1.18 -7.63
N VAL A 86 -3.85 -0.30 -6.63
CA VAL A 86 -3.64 1.15 -6.82
C VAL A 86 -2.21 1.46 -7.27
N ALA A 87 -1.20 0.79 -6.71
CA ALA A 87 0.20 0.96 -7.12
C ALA A 87 0.43 0.58 -8.59
N LEU A 88 -0.18 -0.50 -9.06
CA LEU A 88 -0.14 -0.90 -10.47
C LEU A 88 -0.79 0.17 -11.36
N ARG A 89 -1.95 0.71 -10.96
CA ARG A 89 -2.61 1.79 -11.71
C ARG A 89 -1.74 3.04 -11.79
N VAL A 90 -1.07 3.43 -10.72
CA VAL A 90 -0.11 4.55 -10.71
C VAL A 90 1.08 4.27 -11.64
N GLN A 91 1.58 3.03 -11.66
CA GLN A 91 2.65 2.65 -12.58
C GLN A 91 2.22 2.73 -14.04
N THR A 92 1.01 2.28 -14.37
CA THR A 92 0.43 2.44 -15.72
C THR A 92 0.31 3.91 -16.11
N LEU A 93 -0.17 4.78 -15.21
CA LEU A 93 -0.24 6.23 -15.46
C LEU A 93 1.14 6.85 -15.74
N ARG A 94 2.18 6.41 -15.02
CA ARG A 94 3.55 6.85 -15.28
C ARG A 94 4.03 6.43 -16.68
N SER A 95 3.77 5.20 -17.09
CA SER A 95 4.11 4.73 -18.45
C SER A 95 3.38 5.52 -19.53
N HIS A 96 2.10 5.83 -19.34
CA HIS A 96 1.34 6.69 -20.26
C HIS A 96 1.92 8.10 -20.34
N SER A 97 2.30 8.71 -19.21
CA SER A 97 2.92 10.04 -19.21
C SER A 97 4.25 10.05 -19.96
N ALA A 98 5.10 9.03 -19.75
CA ALA A 98 6.37 8.90 -20.47
C ALA A 98 6.14 8.72 -21.98
N MET A 99 5.16 7.89 -22.36
CA MET A 99 4.77 7.70 -23.76
C MET A 99 4.25 9.00 -24.40
N ALA A 100 3.42 9.77 -23.70
CA ALA A 100 2.94 11.06 -24.19
C ALA A 100 4.08 12.08 -24.41
N THR A 101 5.10 12.06 -23.55
CA THR A 101 6.30 12.90 -23.73
C THR A 101 7.14 12.43 -24.92
N ALA A 102 7.34 11.11 -25.08
CA ALA A 102 8.06 10.55 -26.22
C ALA A 102 7.32 10.84 -27.54
N MET A 103 6.01 10.63 -27.58
CA MET A 103 5.16 10.93 -28.74
C MET A 103 5.26 12.40 -29.13
N ARG A 104 5.24 13.35 -28.18
CA ARG A 104 5.47 14.78 -28.47
C ARG A 104 6.82 15.03 -29.14
N GLY A 105 7.88 14.34 -28.72
CA GLY A 105 9.20 14.42 -29.34
C GLY A 105 9.18 13.90 -30.79
N VAL A 106 8.57 12.74 -31.01
CA VAL A 106 8.43 12.13 -32.35
C VAL A 106 7.60 13.03 -33.27
N THR A 107 6.47 13.55 -32.81
CA THR A 107 5.63 14.46 -33.62
C THR A 107 6.37 15.75 -33.99
N ARG A 108 7.19 16.31 -33.09
CA ARG A 108 8.04 17.47 -33.42
C ARG A 108 9.07 17.12 -34.49
N ALA A 109 9.75 15.98 -34.36
CA ALA A 109 10.71 15.50 -35.35
C ALA A 109 10.06 15.26 -36.73
N MET A 110 8.87 14.67 -36.74
CA MET A 110 8.07 14.50 -37.96
C MET A 110 7.65 15.84 -38.57
N ALA A 111 7.23 16.81 -37.76
CA ALA A 111 6.87 18.14 -38.24
C ALA A 111 8.06 18.90 -38.82
N THR A 112 9.25 18.77 -38.22
CA THR A 112 10.48 19.34 -38.80
C THR A 112 10.88 18.66 -40.10
N MET A 113 10.73 17.33 -40.18
CA MET A 113 11.00 16.58 -41.41
C MET A 113 10.05 17.01 -42.53
N ASN A 114 8.76 17.19 -42.22
CA ASN A 114 7.75 17.66 -43.16
C ASN A 114 7.91 19.14 -43.58
N ARG A 115 8.74 19.93 -42.90
CA ARG A 115 9.10 21.30 -43.33
C ARG A 115 10.37 21.36 -44.17
N GLN A 116 11.16 20.30 -44.17
CA GLN A 116 12.41 20.18 -44.94
C GLN A 116 12.20 19.49 -46.29
N VAL A 117 11.06 18.81 -46.46
CA VAL A 117 10.53 18.34 -47.75
C VAL A 117 9.66 19.45 -48.33
#